data_AF-A0A4R3IA24-F1
#
_entry.id   AF-A0A4R3IA24-F1
#
_cell.length_a   1.000
_cell.length_b   1.000
_cell.length_c   1.000
_cell.angle_alpha   90.00
_cell.angle_beta   90.00
_cell.angle_gamma   90.00
#
_symmetry.space_group_name_H-M   'P 1'
#
loop_
_entity.id
_entity.type
_entity.pdbx_description
1 polymer ?
#
loop_
_entity_poly.entity_id
_entity_poly.type
_entity_poly.pdbx_seq_one_letter_code
_entity_poly.pdbx_strand_id
1 'polypeptide(L)'
;MRIGLRVALVGCFFSGLAGFASADGLYRVEAPVLEGKTLFDQQLNGTSKVTVKPHASSEASGDTDVLSQCLWSVDVQLESGNVTLVPGKMICVGPQQEVLEAIPVGTVVSFGQCSNSACSQYQVAGNTTVSMTLSEPIEFSVQARNERN
;
A
#
# COMPACT_ATOMS: atom_id res chain seq x y z
N MET A 1 32.48 69.00 -7.70
CA MET A 1 32.36 68.05 -8.83
C MET A 1 31.94 66.71 -8.24
N ARG A 2 30.65 66.36 -8.33
CA ARG A 2 30.06 65.14 -7.75
C ARG A 2 29.82 64.16 -8.90
N ILE A 3 30.56 63.06 -8.95
CA ILE A 3 30.32 61.97 -9.90
C ILE A 3 29.55 60.90 -9.15
N GLY A 4 28.33 60.65 -9.62
CA GLY A 4 27.40 59.71 -9.03
C GLY A 4 27.79 58.26 -9.31
N LEU A 5 27.52 57.39 -8.34
CA LEU A 5 27.57 55.95 -8.50
C LEU A 5 26.17 55.42 -8.23
N ARG A 6 25.42 55.14 -9.29
CA ARG A 6 24.13 54.42 -9.21
C ARG A 6 24.47 52.94 -9.10
N VAL A 7 24.41 52.38 -7.89
CA VAL A 7 24.46 50.94 -7.68
C VAL A 7 23.06 50.39 -7.92
N ALA A 8 22.94 49.58 -8.97
CA ALA A 8 21.75 48.82 -9.30
C ALA A 8 21.49 47.78 -8.21
N LEU A 9 20.39 47.92 -7.48
CA LEU A 9 19.89 46.87 -6.60
C LEU A 9 19.10 45.87 -7.46
N VAL A 10 19.80 44.85 -7.94
CA VAL A 10 19.22 43.70 -8.62
C VAL A 10 18.32 42.97 -7.62
N GLY A 11 17.02 42.93 -7.93
CA GLY A 11 16.04 42.15 -7.17
C GLY A 11 16.33 40.66 -7.31
N CYS A 12 16.84 40.03 -6.25
CA CYS A 12 16.83 38.58 -6.14
C CYS A 12 15.43 38.15 -5.70
N PHE A 13 14.59 37.80 -6.67
CA PHE A 13 13.46 36.89 -6.46
C PHE A 13 14.03 35.56 -5.95
N PHE A 14 14.00 35.32 -4.65
CA PHE A 14 14.18 33.98 -4.08
C PHE A 14 12.90 33.18 -4.35
N SER A 15 12.85 32.60 -5.55
CA SER A 15 11.92 31.53 -5.91
C SER A 15 12.65 30.20 -5.69
N GLY A 16 12.21 29.41 -4.71
CA GLY A 16 12.72 28.07 -4.41
C GLY A 16 13.26 28.00 -2.98
N LEU A 17 12.84 27.06 -2.13
CA LEU A 17 12.30 25.74 -2.37
C LEU A 17 11.10 25.51 -1.46
N ALA A 18 9.91 25.33 -2.03
CA ALA A 18 8.93 24.47 -1.40
C ALA A 18 9.47 23.05 -1.55
N GLY A 19 10.30 22.62 -0.59
CA GLY A 19 10.59 21.22 -0.42
C GLY A 19 9.24 20.54 -0.17
N PHE A 20 8.78 19.76 -1.14
CA PHE A 20 7.76 18.76 -0.87
C PHE A 20 8.38 17.82 0.16
N ALA A 21 8.07 18.03 1.43
CA ALA A 21 8.25 17.00 2.43
C ALA A 21 7.32 15.87 1.99
N SER A 22 7.87 14.85 1.33
CA SER A 22 7.21 13.56 1.36
C SER A 22 7.07 13.22 2.83
N ALA A 23 5.85 12.92 3.28
CA ALA A 23 5.68 12.37 4.60
C ALA A 23 6.57 11.12 4.67
N ASP A 24 7.67 11.20 5.41
CA ASP A 24 8.51 10.05 5.70
C ASP A 24 7.59 8.97 6.26
N GLY A 25 7.63 7.77 5.69
CA GLY A 25 6.86 6.64 6.21
C GLY A 25 7.13 6.50 7.71
N LEU A 26 6.07 6.51 8.52
CA LEU A 26 6.16 6.45 9.98
C LEU A 26 6.65 5.08 10.43
N TYR A 27 6.28 4.03 9.69
CA TYR A 27 6.73 2.66 9.91
C TYR A 27 7.15 2.01 8.60
N ARG A 28 8.14 1.12 8.67
CA ARG A 28 8.71 0.46 7.50
C ARG A 28 8.94 -1.02 7.75
N VAL A 29 8.39 -1.85 6.85
CA VAL A 29 8.58 -3.30 6.87
C VAL A 29 9.41 -3.73 5.67
N GLU A 30 10.54 -4.37 5.95
CA GLU A 30 11.47 -4.91 4.98
C GLU A 30 11.20 -6.40 4.83
N ALA A 31 10.64 -6.84 3.70
CA ALA A 31 10.38 -8.25 3.44
C ALA A 31 10.43 -8.55 1.94
N PRO A 32 10.97 -9.71 1.51
CA PRO A 32 10.88 -10.14 0.11
C PRO A 32 9.47 -10.63 -0.25
N VAL A 33 8.71 -11.08 0.76
CA VAL A 33 7.37 -11.64 0.61
C VAL A 33 6.45 -11.11 1.70
N LEU A 34 5.27 -10.63 1.30
CA LEU A 34 4.14 -10.40 2.18
C LEU A 34 3.22 -11.63 2.14
N GLU A 35 2.92 -12.18 3.31
CA GLU A 35 1.97 -13.28 3.43
C GLU A 35 0.69 -12.84 4.15
N GLY A 36 -0.36 -13.62 4.01
CA GLY A 36 -1.59 -13.39 4.74
C GLY A 36 -2.60 -14.50 4.60
N LYS A 37 -3.75 -14.30 5.24
CA LYS A 37 -4.90 -15.20 5.21
C LYS A 37 -6.15 -14.47 4.77
N THR A 38 -6.88 -15.03 3.80
CA THR A 38 -8.22 -14.55 3.47
C THR A 38 -9.14 -14.70 4.68
N LEU A 39 -10.05 -13.75 4.88
CA LEU A 39 -10.91 -13.76 6.07
C LEU A 39 -12.17 -14.62 5.92
N PHE A 40 -12.73 -14.71 4.71
CA PHE A 40 -14.04 -15.29 4.47
C PHE A 40 -14.11 -16.04 3.14
N ASP A 41 -14.99 -17.04 3.08
CA ASP A 41 -15.41 -17.66 1.84
C ASP A 41 -16.17 -16.64 0.98
N GLN A 42 -15.77 -16.51 -0.27
CA GLN A 42 -16.31 -15.54 -1.20
C GLN A 42 -16.46 -16.14 -2.59
N GLN A 43 -17.56 -15.79 -3.23
CA GLN A 43 -17.79 -16.01 -4.65
C GLN A 43 -17.91 -14.64 -5.33
N LEU A 44 -16.98 -14.35 -6.23
CA LEU A 44 -16.86 -13.06 -6.89
C LEU A 44 -17.39 -13.17 -8.32
N ASN A 45 -18.25 -12.22 -8.71
CA ASN A 45 -18.78 -12.09 -10.07
C ASN A 45 -18.37 -10.70 -10.59
N GLY A 46 -17.35 -10.65 -11.44
CA GLY A 46 -16.75 -9.39 -11.93
C GLY A 46 -15.66 -8.82 -11.00
N THR A 47 -15.40 -7.52 -11.11
CA THR A 47 -14.38 -6.82 -10.30
C THR A 47 -14.80 -6.71 -8.84
N SER A 48 -13.97 -7.17 -7.92
CA SER A 48 -14.26 -7.22 -6.48
C SER A 48 -12.99 -7.13 -5.64
N LYS A 49 -13.13 -7.01 -4.32
CA LYS A 49 -12.02 -6.98 -3.36
C LYS A 49 -12.09 -8.17 -2.42
N VAL A 50 -10.96 -8.80 -2.18
CA VAL A 50 -10.78 -9.81 -1.12
C VAL A 50 -10.00 -9.18 0.02
N THR A 51 -10.52 -9.30 1.24
CA THR A 51 -9.81 -8.89 2.44
C THR A 51 -8.92 -10.01 2.97
N VAL A 52 -7.67 -9.66 3.22
CA VAL A 52 -6.59 -10.51 3.70
C VAL A 52 -6.08 -9.94 5.03
N LYS A 53 -5.87 -10.81 6.02
CA LYS A 53 -5.11 -10.50 7.22
C LYS A 53 -3.63 -10.74 6.92
N PRO A 54 -2.80 -9.70 6.73
CA PRO A 54 -1.39 -9.90 6.48
C PRO A 54 -0.68 -10.38 7.75
N HIS A 55 0.44 -11.07 7.55
CA HIS A 55 1.40 -11.38 8.60
C HIS A 55 2.82 -11.29 8.04
N ALA A 56 3.78 -11.09 8.93
CA ALA A 56 5.19 -11.03 8.57
C ALA A 56 5.69 -12.41 8.12
N SER A 57 6.37 -12.48 6.99
CA SER A 57 7.11 -13.68 6.60
C SER A 57 8.31 -13.89 7.55
N SER A 58 8.86 -15.10 7.59
CA SER A 58 10.03 -15.40 8.43
C SER A 58 11.29 -14.62 8.07
N GLU A 59 11.32 -14.04 6.88
CA GLU A 59 12.42 -13.22 6.34
C GLU A 59 12.18 -11.72 6.53
N ALA A 60 11.03 -11.32 7.11
CA ALA A 60 10.69 -9.93 7.32
C ALA A 60 11.48 -9.30 8.49
N SER A 61 11.76 -8.01 8.39
CA SER A 61 12.42 -7.19 9.41
C SER A 61 11.85 -5.76 9.44
N GLY A 62 12.33 -4.94 10.37
CA GLY A 62 11.77 -3.60 10.62
C GLY A 62 10.52 -3.65 11.52
N ASP A 63 9.53 -2.81 11.23
CA ASP A 63 8.33 -2.60 12.06
C ASP A 63 7.24 -3.66 11.82
N THR A 64 7.64 -4.94 11.81
CA THR A 64 6.77 -6.07 11.44
C THR A 64 5.52 -6.22 12.31
N ASP A 65 5.58 -5.76 13.57
CA ASP A 65 4.45 -5.82 14.51
C ASP A 65 3.24 -4.99 14.03
N VAL A 66 3.45 -3.96 13.21
CA VAL A 66 2.36 -3.16 12.62
C VAL A 66 1.41 -4.05 11.82
N LEU A 67 1.93 -5.08 11.13
CA LEU A 67 1.13 -6.02 10.33
C LEU A 67 0.07 -6.75 11.16
N SER A 68 0.32 -6.97 12.45
CA SER A 68 -0.60 -7.68 13.35
C SER A 68 -1.95 -6.98 13.50
N GLN A 69 -2.03 -5.68 13.24
CA GLN A 69 -3.25 -4.86 13.31
C GLN A 69 -3.71 -4.36 11.93
N CYS A 70 -3.18 -4.94 10.85
CA CYS A 70 -3.55 -4.55 9.50
C CYS A 70 -4.71 -5.38 8.92
N LEU A 71 -5.37 -4.80 7.93
CA LEU A 71 -6.18 -5.46 6.92
C LEU A 71 -5.70 -5.01 5.54
N TRP A 72 -5.52 -5.96 4.63
CA TRP A 72 -5.04 -5.72 3.28
C TRP A 72 -6.12 -6.13 2.28
N SER A 73 -6.36 -5.29 1.27
CA SER A 73 -7.25 -5.63 0.17
C SER A 73 -6.46 -6.13 -1.03
N VAL A 74 -6.95 -7.19 -1.69
CA VAL A 74 -6.51 -7.58 -3.03
C VAL A 74 -7.69 -7.38 -3.98
N ASP A 75 -7.47 -6.58 -5.00
CA ASP A 75 -8.42 -6.39 -6.10
C ASP A 75 -8.38 -7.61 -7.02
N VAL A 76 -9.54 -8.19 -7.29
CA VAL A 76 -9.74 -9.31 -8.21
C VAL A 76 -10.53 -8.78 -9.39
N GLN A 77 -9.96 -8.87 -10.58
CA GLN A 77 -10.60 -8.49 -11.84
C GLN A 77 -10.80 -9.72 -12.69
N LEU A 78 -12.04 -9.95 -13.13
CA LEU A 78 -12.42 -11.07 -14.00
C LEU A 78 -12.68 -10.52 -15.39
N GLU A 79 -11.77 -10.78 -16.32
CA GLU A 79 -11.86 -10.27 -17.69
C GLU A 79 -11.59 -11.38 -18.71
N SER A 80 -12.59 -11.66 -19.56
CA SER A 80 -12.46 -12.51 -20.75
C SER A 80 -11.78 -13.87 -20.51
N GLY A 81 -12.12 -14.57 -19.43
CA GLY A 81 -11.53 -15.87 -19.09
C GLY A 81 -10.29 -15.81 -18.20
N ASN A 82 -9.81 -14.63 -17.85
CA ASN A 82 -8.63 -14.43 -17.01
C ASN A 82 -8.99 -13.79 -15.67
N VAL A 83 -8.14 -14.06 -14.68
CA VAL A 83 -8.15 -13.41 -13.37
C VAL A 83 -6.89 -12.56 -13.24
N THR A 84 -7.07 -11.29 -12.97
CA THR A 84 -5.98 -10.39 -12.60
C THR A 84 -6.11 -10.05 -11.12
N LEU A 85 -5.02 -10.23 -10.37
CA LEU A 85 -4.94 -9.90 -8.95
C LEU A 85 -4.03 -8.69 -8.78
N VAL A 86 -4.57 -7.63 -8.19
CA VAL A 86 -3.85 -6.37 -7.99
C VAL A 86 -3.74 -6.10 -6.49
N PRO A 87 -2.53 -5.86 -5.95
CA PRO A 87 -2.39 -5.40 -4.57
C PRO A 87 -3.20 -4.13 -4.35
N GLY A 88 -4.11 -4.17 -3.39
CA GLY A 88 -4.87 -3.01 -2.95
C GLY A 88 -4.27 -2.40 -1.70
N LYS A 89 -5.01 -1.42 -1.15
CA LYS A 89 -4.60 -0.71 0.06
C LYS A 89 -4.55 -1.63 1.28
N MET A 90 -3.57 -1.38 2.14
CA MET A 90 -3.47 -1.90 3.49
C MET A 90 -3.79 -0.79 4.50
N ILE A 91 -4.68 -1.09 5.45
CA ILE A 91 -5.06 -0.19 6.55
C ILE A 91 -4.64 -0.86 7.86
N CYS A 92 -4.01 -0.11 8.76
CA CYS A 92 -3.57 -0.63 10.05
C CYS A 92 -3.92 0.32 11.18
N VAL A 93 -4.00 -0.22 12.39
CA VAL A 93 -3.96 0.58 13.62
C VAL A 93 -2.55 0.50 14.18
N GLY A 94 -1.87 1.64 14.24
CA GLY A 94 -0.52 1.77 14.75
C GLY A 94 -0.46 1.67 16.29
N PRO A 95 0.76 1.55 16.85
CA PRO A 95 0.99 1.49 18.28
C PRO A 95 0.45 2.68 19.08
N GLN A 96 0.42 3.88 18.48
CA GLN A 96 -0.11 5.11 19.09
C GLN A 96 -1.60 5.32 18.80
N GLN A 97 -2.32 4.28 18.35
CA GLN A 97 -3.73 4.32 17.96
C GLN A 97 -4.02 5.23 16.74
N GLU A 98 -3.00 5.51 15.95
CA GLU A 98 -3.13 6.16 14.67
C GLU A 98 -3.61 5.16 13.61
N VAL A 99 -4.38 5.65 12.64
CA VAL A 99 -4.70 4.88 11.43
C VAL A 99 -3.60 5.10 10.42
N LEU A 100 -2.98 3.99 10.01
CA LEU A 100 -1.91 3.93 9.03
C LEU A 100 -2.45 3.41 7.69
N GLU A 101 -1.85 3.88 6.60
CA GLU A 101 -2.08 3.35 5.26
C GLU A 101 -0.76 3.00 4.56
N ALA A 102 -0.80 1.93 3.78
CA ALA A 102 0.20 1.60 2.79
C ALA A 102 -0.47 1.03 1.54
N ILE A 103 0.19 1.13 0.39
CA ILE A 103 -0.17 0.36 -0.81
C ILE A 103 1.05 -0.50 -1.15
N PRO A 104 1.08 -1.79 -0.77
CA PRO A 104 2.21 -2.64 -1.08
C PRO A 104 2.31 -2.81 -2.60
N VAL A 105 3.54 -2.78 -3.13
CA VAL A 105 3.81 -2.91 -4.57
C VAL A 105 4.50 -4.23 -4.84
N GLY A 106 4.00 -4.97 -5.83
CA GLY A 106 4.49 -6.31 -6.13
C GLY A 106 3.47 -7.18 -6.85
N THR A 107 3.72 -8.50 -6.86
CA THR A 107 2.90 -9.47 -7.59
C THR A 107 2.23 -10.44 -6.63
N VAL A 108 0.89 -10.50 -6.68
CA VAL A 108 0.11 -11.44 -5.86
C VAL A 108 0.05 -12.80 -6.54
N VAL A 109 0.40 -13.85 -5.78
CA VAL A 109 0.26 -15.24 -6.23
C VAL A 109 -1.21 -15.64 -6.16
N SER A 110 -1.70 -16.37 -7.17
CA SER A 110 -3.10 -16.83 -7.20
C SER A 110 -3.47 -17.64 -5.96
N PHE A 111 -4.59 -17.29 -5.31
CA PHE A 111 -5.06 -17.89 -4.06
C PHE A 111 -6.53 -18.36 -4.12
N GLY A 112 -7.08 -18.48 -5.32
CA GLY A 112 -8.46 -18.91 -5.57
C GLY A 112 -8.59 -19.59 -6.93
N GLN A 113 -9.81 -19.93 -7.32
CA GLN A 113 -10.06 -20.72 -8.52
C GLN A 113 -11.26 -20.20 -9.32
N CYS A 114 -11.15 -20.21 -10.64
CA CYS A 114 -12.28 -20.00 -11.53
C CYS A 114 -13.26 -21.18 -11.40
N SER A 115 -14.53 -20.89 -11.14
CA SER A 115 -15.56 -21.93 -11.04
C SER A 115 -16.08 -22.42 -12.39
N ASN A 116 -15.74 -21.73 -13.47
CA ASN A 116 -16.13 -22.08 -14.83
C ASN A 116 -15.00 -21.76 -15.83
N SER A 117 -15.08 -22.34 -17.03
CA SER A 117 -14.06 -22.20 -18.08
C SER A 117 -13.95 -20.78 -18.64
N ALA A 118 -14.99 -19.96 -18.51
CA ALA A 118 -15.00 -18.55 -18.92
C ALA A 118 -14.50 -17.61 -17.81
N CYS A 119 -14.11 -18.15 -16.65
CA CYS A 119 -13.78 -17.45 -15.42
C CYS A 119 -14.68 -16.24 -15.09
N SER A 120 -15.98 -16.35 -15.35
CA SER A 120 -16.93 -15.29 -14.95
C SER A 120 -17.26 -15.31 -13.46
N GLN A 121 -16.80 -16.36 -12.77
CA GLN A 121 -16.98 -16.58 -11.34
C GLN A 121 -15.66 -17.08 -10.74
N TYR A 122 -15.22 -16.42 -9.66
CA TYR A 122 -14.00 -16.77 -8.93
C TYR A 122 -14.33 -17.09 -7.48
N GLN A 123 -13.86 -18.24 -7.00
CA GLN A 123 -14.05 -18.71 -5.64
C GLN A 123 -12.77 -18.53 -4.83
N VAL A 124 -12.94 -17.95 -3.65
CA VAL A 124 -11.89 -17.76 -2.64
C VAL A 124 -12.39 -18.37 -1.35
N ALA A 125 -11.69 -19.36 -0.81
CA ALA A 125 -12.02 -19.91 0.50
C ALA A 125 -11.42 -19.03 1.61
N GLY A 126 -12.06 -18.97 2.77
CA GLY A 126 -11.52 -18.39 3.99
C GLY A 126 -10.29 -19.16 4.48
N ASN A 127 -9.40 -18.49 5.20
CA ASN A 127 -8.12 -19.04 5.69
C ASN A 127 -7.17 -19.57 4.60
N THR A 128 -7.40 -19.20 3.34
CA THR A 128 -6.47 -19.49 2.25
C THR A 128 -5.24 -18.62 2.40
N THR A 129 -4.05 -19.21 2.23
CA THR A 129 -2.80 -18.44 2.21
C THR A 129 -2.75 -17.57 0.96
N VAL A 130 -2.54 -16.27 1.17
CA VAL A 130 -2.20 -15.32 0.14
C VAL A 130 -0.72 -15.01 0.28
N SER A 131 0.01 -15.02 -0.83
CA SER A 131 1.42 -14.64 -0.87
C SER A 131 1.61 -13.60 -1.95
N MET A 132 2.49 -12.65 -1.70
CA MET A 132 2.86 -11.60 -2.63
C MET A 132 4.35 -11.38 -2.57
N THR A 133 5.01 -11.45 -3.72
CA THR A 133 6.40 -11.00 -3.85
C THR A 133 6.40 -9.48 -3.88
N LEU A 134 7.09 -8.87 -2.93
CA LEU A 134 7.21 -7.42 -2.83
C LEU A 134 8.32 -6.91 -3.78
N SER A 135 8.03 -5.82 -4.49
CA SER A 135 9.03 -5.13 -5.31
C SER A 135 9.80 -4.08 -4.51
N GLU A 136 9.24 -3.63 -3.39
CA GLU A 136 9.81 -2.63 -2.49
C GLU A 136 9.31 -2.84 -1.06
N PRO A 137 9.99 -2.27 -0.06
CA PRO A 137 9.56 -2.31 1.34
C PRO A 137 8.19 -1.63 1.53
N ILE A 138 7.44 -2.09 2.54
CA ILE A 138 6.13 -1.51 2.83
C ILE A 138 6.35 -0.29 3.73
N GLU A 139 6.00 0.89 3.23
CA GLU A 139 6.02 2.14 3.99
C GLU A 139 4.60 2.53 4.40
N PHE A 140 4.41 2.74 5.70
CA PHE A 140 3.15 3.16 6.28
C PHE A 140 3.17 4.65 6.55
N SER A 141 2.11 5.35 6.15
CA SER A 141 1.89 6.76 6.44
C SER A 141 0.65 6.96 7.29
N VAL A 142 0.63 8.03 8.08
CA VAL A 142 -0.54 8.42 8.87
C VAL A 142 -1.63 8.91 7.93
N GLN A 143 -2.88 8.49 8.16
CA GLN A 143 -3.99 9.10 7.44
C GLN A 143 -4.16 10.56 7.83
N ALA A 144 -4.35 11.42 6.83
CA ALA A 144 -4.57 12.86 6.99
C ALA A 144 -5.68 13.24 8.00
N ARG A 145 -6.64 12.34 8.31
CA ARG A 145 -7.64 12.58 9.37
C ARG A 145 -7.06 12.57 10.79
N ASN A 146 -5.93 11.91 11.03
CA ASN A 146 -5.27 11.85 12.33
C ASN A 146 -4.25 12.98 12.55
N GLU A 147 -3.88 13.72 11.50
CA GLU A 147 -2.95 14.87 11.59
C GLU A 147 -3.59 16.10 12.25
N ARG A 148 -4.91 16.08 12.49
CA ARG A 148 -5.64 17.16 13.16
C ARG A 148 -5.89 16.80 14.62
N ASN A 149 -4.91 17.05 15.49
CA ASN A 149 -5.09 17.26 16.93
C ASN A 149 -3.97 18.13 17.49
#